data_AF-A0A7Y3JU27-F1
#
_entry.id   AF-A0A7Y3JU27-F1
#
_cell.length_a   1.000
_cell.length_b   1.000
_cell.length_c   1.000
_cell.angle_alpha   90.00
_cell.angle_beta   90.00
_cell.angle_gamma   90.00
#
_symmetry.space_group_name_H-M   'P 1'
#
loop_
_entity.id
_entity.type
_entity.pdbx_description
1 polymer ?
#
loop_
_entity_poly.entity_id
_entity_poly.type
_entity_poly.pdbx_seq_one_letter_code
_entity_poly.pdbx_strand_id
1 'polypeptide(L)'
;MSKSGQKVESRPPEMASRAAEASDAIDHLRNDPEIRRALALVLMRQAMKALEEAEEDRACCHLQAAIDSLLERYVDGVPSATN
;
A
#
# COMPACT_ATOMS: atom_id res chain seq x y z
N MET A 1 -48.81 4.61 39.47
CA MET A 1 -47.48 5.23 39.47
C MET A 1 -46.42 4.14 39.34
N SER A 2 -45.29 4.49 38.71
CA SER A 2 -43.97 3.81 38.72
C SER A 2 -43.46 3.41 37.34
N LYS A 3 -42.42 4.17 36.97
CA LYS A 3 -41.67 4.27 35.71
C LYS A 3 -40.87 3.00 35.44
N SER A 4 -40.55 2.72 34.18
CA SER A 4 -39.16 2.41 33.87
C SER A 4 -38.88 2.77 32.41
N GLY A 5 -38.09 3.83 32.26
CA GLY A 5 -37.66 4.37 30.98
C GLY A 5 -36.83 3.34 30.22
N GLN A 6 -37.18 3.15 28.97
CA GLN A 6 -36.39 2.45 27.98
C GLN A 6 -35.05 3.20 27.84
N LYS A 7 -34.01 2.70 28.50
CA LYS A 7 -32.63 3.14 28.31
C LYS A 7 -32.27 2.78 26.87
N VAL A 8 -32.31 3.77 25.99
CA VAL A 8 -31.68 3.71 24.67
C VAL A 8 -30.19 3.57 24.97
N GLU A 9 -29.71 2.33 24.93
CA GLU A 9 -28.30 1.98 24.99
C GLU A 9 -27.65 2.57 23.73
N SER A 10 -27.22 3.83 23.84
CA SER A 10 -26.41 4.49 22.82
C SER A 10 -25.20 3.61 22.55
N ARG A 11 -25.18 2.99 21.37
CA ARG A 11 -24.03 2.27 20.82
C ARG A 11 -22.76 3.10 21.05
N PRO A 12 -21.66 2.50 21.53
CA PRO A 12 -20.45 3.26 21.81
C PRO A 12 -19.91 3.88 20.52
N PRO A 13 -19.38 5.12 20.57
CA PRO A 13 -18.78 5.81 19.41
C PRO A 13 -17.38 5.27 19.05
N GLU A 14 -16.96 4.14 19.63
CA GLU A 14 -15.60 3.58 19.47
C GLU A 14 -15.26 3.18 18.03
N MET A 15 -16.25 2.79 17.22
CA MET A 15 -16.00 2.36 15.83
C MET A 15 -15.54 3.52 14.93
N ALA A 16 -15.99 4.74 15.19
CA ALA A 16 -15.58 5.92 14.41
C ALA A 16 -14.15 6.35 14.78
N SER A 17 -13.78 6.24 16.06
CA SER A 17 -12.40 6.53 16.53
C SER A 17 -11.40 5.55 15.93
N ARG A 18 -11.75 4.26 15.86
CA ARG A 18 -10.89 3.22 15.29
C ARG A 18 -10.70 3.36 13.78
N ALA A 19 -11.68 3.90 13.06
CA ALA A 19 -11.56 4.18 11.63
C ALA A 19 -10.66 5.39 11.34
N ALA A 20 -10.69 6.42 12.19
CA ALA A 20 -9.80 7.58 12.09
C ALA A 20 -8.34 7.19 12.37
N GLU A 21 -8.09 6.40 13.41
CA GLU A 21 -6.74 5.89 13.73
C GLU A 21 -6.22 4.90 12.67
N ALA A 22 -7.10 4.08 12.09
CA ALA A 22 -6.73 3.24 10.95
C ALA A 22 -6.39 4.07 9.71
N SER A 23 -7.08 5.19 9.48
CA SER A 23 -6.80 6.09 8.35
C SER A 23 -5.43 6.75 8.47
N ASP A 24 -5.05 7.22 9.67
CA ASP A 24 -3.72 7.79 9.93
C ASP A 24 -2.61 6.73 9.84
N ALA A 25 -2.86 5.53 10.35
CA ALA A 25 -1.93 4.41 10.22
C ALA A 25 -1.73 4.00 8.75
N ILE A 26 -2.80 3.98 7.94
CA ILE A 26 -2.74 3.71 6.50
C ILE A 26 -2.01 4.84 5.75
N ASP A 27 -2.23 6.10 6.14
CA ASP A 27 -1.53 7.24 5.54
C ASP A 27 -0.04 7.23 5.87
N HIS A 28 0.34 6.87 7.10
CA HIS A 28 1.74 6.61 7.47
C HIS A 28 2.34 5.46 6.68
N LEU A 29 1.60 4.37 6.52
CA LEU A 29 2.01 3.20 5.74
C LEU A 29 2.15 3.52 4.24
N ARG A 30 1.31 4.40 3.69
CA ARG A 30 1.40 4.92 2.30
C ARG A 30 2.59 5.87 2.09
N ASN A 31 3.08 6.47 3.17
CA ASN A 31 4.26 7.32 3.17
C ASN A 31 5.56 6.55 3.42
N ASP A 32 5.47 5.28 3.80
CA ASP A 32 6.65 4.42 3.90
C ASP A 32 7.28 4.25 2.49
N PRO A 33 8.56 4.60 2.33
CA PRO A 33 9.25 4.52 1.05
C PRO A 33 9.39 3.08 0.53
N GLU A 34 9.50 2.07 1.41
CA GLU A 34 9.55 0.67 1.01
C GLU A 34 8.19 0.20 0.49
N ILE A 35 7.10 0.60 1.15
CA ILE A 35 5.74 0.22 0.76
C ILE A 35 5.33 0.92 -0.54
N ARG A 36 5.66 2.21 -0.68
CA ARG A 36 5.45 2.95 -1.93
C ARG A 36 6.22 2.32 -3.08
N ARG A 37 7.44 1.84 -2.82
CA ARG A 37 8.28 1.16 -3.82
C ARG A 37 7.73 -0.22 -4.18
N ALA A 38 7.31 -1.02 -3.20
CA ALA A 38 6.66 -2.31 -3.42
C ALA A 38 5.38 -2.14 -4.25
N LEU A 39 4.57 -1.13 -3.92
CA LEU A 39 3.38 -0.77 -4.69
C LEU A 39 3.73 -0.37 -6.12
N ALA A 40 4.75 0.46 -6.32
CA ALA A 40 5.22 0.83 -7.64
C ALA A 40 5.65 -0.39 -8.47
N LEU A 41 6.38 -1.34 -7.88
CA LEU A 41 6.78 -2.59 -8.55
C LEU A 41 5.57 -3.43 -8.96
N VAL A 42 4.57 -3.55 -8.09
CA VAL A 42 3.32 -4.27 -8.41
C VAL A 42 2.60 -3.61 -9.58
N LEU A 43 2.47 -2.29 -9.58
CA LEU A 43 1.83 -1.54 -10.67
C LEU A 43 2.61 -1.66 -11.98
N MET A 44 3.94 -1.60 -11.94
CA MET A 44 4.78 -1.78 -13.13
C MET A 44 4.61 -3.17 -13.73
N ARG A 45 4.54 -4.23 -12.90
CA ARG A 45 4.26 -5.60 -13.39
C ARG A 45 2.86 -5.74 -14.00
N GLN A 46 1.86 -5.06 -13.44
CA GLN A 46 0.52 -5.03 -14.02
C GLN A 46 0.52 -4.28 -15.36
N ALA A 47 1.22 -3.16 -15.45
CA ALA A 47 1.38 -2.40 -16.69
C ALA A 47 2.11 -3.21 -17.76
N MET A 48 3.13 -4.01 -17.41
CA MET A 48 3.77 -4.92 -18.37
C MET A 48 2.77 -5.88 -19.00
N LYS A 49 1.89 -6.50 -18.20
CA LYS A 49 0.88 -7.41 -18.73
C LYS A 49 -0.06 -6.71 -19.72
N ALA A 50 -0.46 -5.48 -19.43
CA ALA A 50 -1.29 -4.69 -20.34
C ALA A 50 -0.55 -4.29 -21.64
N LEU A 51 0.77 -4.07 -21.57
CA LEU A 51 1.61 -3.79 -22.73
C LEU A 51 1.84 -5.04 -23.60
N GLU A 52 2.00 -6.21 -22.98
CA GLU A 52 2.07 -7.50 -23.68
C GLU A 52 0.77 -7.80 -24.44
N GLU A 53 -0.39 -7.56 -23.81
CA GLU A 53 -1.71 -7.68 -24.46
C GLU A 53 -1.90 -6.70 -25.63
N ALA A 54 -1.18 -5.57 -25.62
CA ALA A 54 -1.18 -4.56 -26.67
C ALA A 54 -0.10 -4.79 -27.74
N GLU A 55 0.70 -5.86 -27.66
CA GLU A 55 1.83 -6.17 -28.55
C GLU A 55 2.91 -5.05 -28.57
N GLU A 56 3.05 -4.31 -27.46
CA GLU A 56 3.97 -3.18 -27.33
C GLU A 56 5.36 -3.62 -26.79
N ASP A 57 6.08 -4.41 -27.58
CA ASP A 57 7.36 -5.03 -27.17
C ASP A 57 8.40 -4.03 -26.67
N ARG A 58 8.51 -2.86 -27.31
CA ARG A 58 9.46 -1.82 -26.89
C ARG A 58 9.11 -1.24 -25.53
N ALA A 59 7.82 -1.04 -25.26
CA ALA A 59 7.37 -0.52 -23.98
C ALA A 59 7.61 -1.56 -22.87
N CYS A 60 7.39 -2.85 -23.16
CA CYS A 60 7.74 -3.95 -22.25
C CYS A 60 9.23 -3.96 -21.90
N CYS A 61 10.12 -3.85 -22.89
CA CYS A 61 11.57 -3.80 -22.65
C CYS A 61 11.97 -2.60 -21.79
N HIS A 62 11.44 -1.41 -22.07
CA HIS A 62 11.74 -0.21 -21.28
C HIS A 62 11.23 -0.31 -19.84
N LEU A 63 10.04 -0.88 -19.65
CA LEU A 63 9.46 -1.07 -18.33
C LEU A 63 10.20 -2.13 -17.51
N GLN A 64 10.63 -3.21 -18.15
CA GLN A 64 11.47 -4.24 -17.51
C GLN A 64 12.80 -3.64 -17.03
N ALA A 65 13.49 -2.85 -17.88
CA ALA A 65 14.73 -2.18 -17.49
C ALA A 65 14.54 -1.20 -16.31
N ALA A 66 13.37 -0.54 -16.24
CA ALA A 66 13.03 0.33 -15.12
C ALA A 66 12.80 -0.45 -13.82
N ILE A 67 12.15 -1.62 -13.89
CA ILE A 67 11.98 -2.54 -12.76
C ILE A 67 13.34 -3.01 -12.25
N ASP A 68 14.22 -3.47 -13.15
CA ASP A 68 15.55 -3.99 -12.80
C ASP A 68 16.38 -2.90 -12.11
N SER A 69 16.40 -1.68 -12.67
CA SER A 69 17.07 -0.53 -12.07
C SER A 69 16.53 -0.17 -10.67
N LEU A 70 15.24 -0.41 -10.41
CA LEU A 70 14.61 -0.14 -9.12
C LEU A 70 15.02 -1.17 -8.07
N LEU A 71 15.20 -2.42 -8.49
CA LEU A 71 15.62 -3.55 -7.66
C LEU A 71 17.12 -3.53 -7.35
N GLU A 72 17.98 -3.20 -8.33
CA GLU A 72 19.42 -3.06 -8.11
C GLU A 72 19.73 -2.00 -7.04
N ARG A 73 19.06 -0.84 -7.13
CA ARG A 73 19.18 0.23 -6.11
C ARG A 73 18.68 -0.18 -4.73
N TYR A 74 17.91 -1.26 -4.60
CA TYR A 74 17.51 -1.80 -3.32
C TYR A 74 18.60 -2.71 -2.74
N VAL A 75 19.24 -3.52 -3.57
CA VAL A 75 20.35 -4.40 -3.15
C VAL A 75 21.54 -3.58 -2.63
N ASP A 76 21.86 -2.45 -3.27
CA ASP A 76 22.92 -1.54 -2.80
C ASP A 76 22.55 -0.75 -1.52
N GLY A 77 21.26 -0.71 -1.16
CA GLY A 77 20.73 0.01 -0.01
C GLY A 77 20.52 -0.84 1.24
N VAL A 78 20.72 -2.15 1.18
CA VAL A 78 20.69 -3.02 2.37
C VAL A 78 22.01 -2.82 3.10
N PRO A 79 22.06 -2.22 4.31
CA PRO A 79 23.24 -2.33 5.15
C PRO A 79 23.43 -3.82 5.40
N SER A 80 24.44 -4.40 4.76
CA SER A 80 24.88 -5.75 5.02
C SER A 80 25.12 -5.85 6.52
N ALA A 81 24.18 -6.47 7.24
CA ALA A 81 24.32 -6.83 8.63
C ALA A 81 25.48 -7.83 8.70
N THR A 82 26.68 -7.27 8.80
CA THR A 82 27.92 -7.98 8.98
C THR A 82 28.15 -8.03 10.49
N ASN A 83 27.98 -9.27 10.95
CA ASN A 83 28.34 -9.87 12.23
C ASN A 83 29.60 -9.30 12.89
#